data_AF-A0A8B7E4P6-F1
#
_entry.id   AF-A0A8B7E4P6-F1
#
_cell.length_a   1.000
_cell.length_b   1.000
_cell.length_c   1.000
_cell.angle_alpha   90.00
_cell.angle_beta   90.00
_cell.angle_gamma   90.00
#
_symmetry.space_group_name_H-M   'P 1'
#
loop_
_entity.id
_entity.type
_entity.pdbx_description
1 polymer ?
#
loop_
_entity_poly.entity_id
_entity_poly.type
_entity_poly.pdbx_seq_one_letter_code
_entity_poly.pdbx_strand_id
1 'polypeptide(L)'
;METSFKNIEKLIIKKLEEQKICILQETEKLLKEQEKSFASIMSANLKILTERIEKIEIYVTNNKSNIMNIEKDLNDVKTTLNFQETNLIDKIKQIRKCYDNEVNMLTKKTIDLENRSRRNNLRIDGVKEKAGETWTECEDTVKDIFKNQLKINSEVVVERAHRVGKTKDSKIPRTIVLKLLNYQDKNKILNAVKNLKGTGVFINEDFAKETIESRKKLWEEVKRL
;
A
#
# COMPACT_ATOMS: atom_id res chain seq x y z
N MET A 1 16.98 -45.66 118.14
CA MET A 1 16.27 -44.65 117.32
C MET A 1 16.92 -44.47 115.95
N GLU A 2 18.25 -44.36 115.86
CA GLU A 2 19.01 -44.25 114.59
C GLU A 2 18.81 -45.41 113.59
N THR A 3 18.69 -46.64 114.07
CA THR A 3 18.52 -47.84 113.21
C THR A 3 17.17 -47.84 112.47
N SER A 4 16.14 -47.19 113.02
CA SER A 4 14.81 -47.08 112.41
C SER A 4 14.78 -46.03 111.29
N PHE A 5 15.46 -44.88 111.50
CA PHE A 5 15.58 -43.81 110.50
C PHE A 5 16.37 -44.25 109.26
N LYS A 6 17.49 -44.97 109.44
CA LYS A 6 18.26 -45.54 108.31
C LYS A 6 17.45 -46.53 107.47
N ASN A 7 16.52 -47.27 108.09
CA ASN A 7 15.64 -48.19 107.36
C ASN A 7 14.58 -47.46 106.54
N ILE A 8 14.02 -46.37 107.07
CA ILE A 8 13.04 -45.52 106.37
C ILE A 8 13.70 -44.82 105.17
N GLU A 9 14.89 -44.24 105.36
CA GLU A 9 15.65 -43.59 104.29
C GLU A 9 15.99 -44.56 103.14
N LYS A 10 16.43 -45.78 103.48
CA LYS A 10 16.70 -46.84 102.49
C LYS A 10 15.44 -47.27 101.73
N LEU A 11 14.28 -47.29 102.39
CA LEU A 11 12.99 -47.59 101.76
C LEU A 11 12.54 -46.47 100.81
N ILE A 12 12.74 -45.21 101.19
CA ILE A 12 12.43 -44.04 100.35
C ILE A 12 13.32 -44.04 99.11
N ILE A 13 14.63 -44.25 99.25
CA ILE A 13 15.56 -44.33 98.11
C ILE A 13 15.14 -45.46 97.16
N LYS A 14 14.84 -46.64 97.69
CA LYS A 14 14.36 -47.77 96.88
C LYS A 14 13.07 -47.43 96.12
N LYS A 15 12.10 -46.81 96.79
CA LYS A 15 10.83 -46.36 96.16
C LYS A 15 11.07 -45.30 95.08
N LEU A 16 12.00 -44.36 95.30
CA LEU A 16 12.37 -43.34 94.32
C LEU A 16 13.09 -43.94 93.11
N GLU A 17 13.96 -44.94 93.31
CA GLU A 17 14.60 -45.69 92.23
C GLU A 17 13.58 -46.50 91.42
N GLU A 18 12.66 -47.21 92.09
CA GLU A 18 11.54 -47.92 91.44
C GLU A 18 10.66 -46.96 90.61
N GLN A 19 10.33 -45.78 91.16
CA GLN A 19 9.59 -44.74 90.43
C GLN A 19 10.38 -44.21 89.23
N LYS A 20 11.68 -43.93 89.38
CA LYS A 20 12.53 -43.47 88.28
C LYS A 20 12.59 -44.50 87.15
N ILE A 21 12.75 -45.78 87.47
CA ILE A 21 12.76 -46.87 86.48
C ILE A 21 11.40 -46.95 85.77
N CYS A 22 10.30 -46.86 86.51
CA CYS A 22 8.95 -46.88 85.94
C CYS A 22 8.73 -45.71 84.98
N ILE A 23 9.09 -44.48 85.39
CA ILE A 23 8.97 -43.29 84.54
C ILE A 23 9.84 -43.43 83.29
N LEU A 24 11.09 -43.90 83.42
CA LEU A 24 11.97 -44.11 82.26
C LEU A 24 11.37 -45.11 81.27
N GLN A 25 10.86 -46.25 81.76
CA GLN A 25 10.20 -47.26 80.91
C GLN A 25 8.97 -46.69 80.19
N GLU A 26 8.15 -45.90 80.88
CA GLU A 26 6.95 -45.30 80.32
C GLU A 26 7.28 -44.20 79.30
N THR A 27 8.30 -43.37 79.56
CA THR A 27 8.79 -42.37 78.60
C THR A 27 9.41 -43.01 77.36
N GLU A 28 10.16 -44.11 77.50
CA GLU A 28 10.74 -44.82 76.36
C GLU A 28 9.64 -45.46 75.49
N LYS A 29 8.61 -46.03 76.12
CA LYS A 29 7.43 -46.55 75.42
C LYS A 29 6.72 -45.44 74.65
N LEU A 30 6.48 -44.30 75.30
CA LEU A 30 5.80 -43.15 74.69
C LEU A 30 6.63 -42.57 73.52
N LEU A 31 7.96 -42.50 73.66
CA LEU A 31 8.84 -42.05 72.59
C LEU A 31 8.79 -43.01 71.39
N LYS A 32 8.85 -44.32 71.63
CA LYS A 32 8.70 -45.35 70.57
C LYS A 32 7.35 -45.28 69.86
N GLU A 33 6.27 -44.97 70.58
CA GLU A 33 4.94 -44.76 70.00
C GLU A 33 4.88 -43.47 69.16
N GLN A 34 5.48 -42.38 69.65
CA GLN A 34 5.59 -41.12 68.90
C GLN A 34 6.42 -41.28 67.62
N GLU A 35 7.55 -41.98 67.67
CA GLU A 35 8.38 -42.27 66.50
C GLU A 35 7.60 -43.05 65.44
N LYS A 36 6.84 -44.07 65.85
CA LYS A 36 5.96 -44.84 64.95
C LYS A 36 4.88 -43.96 64.34
N SER A 37 4.22 -43.12 65.14
CA SER A 37 3.18 -42.20 64.66
C SER A 37 3.75 -41.21 63.65
N PHE A 38 4.91 -40.62 63.94
CA PHE A 38 5.58 -39.69 63.04
C PHE A 38 5.98 -40.36 61.71
N ALA A 39 6.59 -41.55 61.78
CA ALA A 39 6.95 -42.32 60.59
C ALA A 39 5.74 -42.65 59.72
N SER A 40 4.60 -43.02 60.34
CA SER A 40 3.35 -43.29 59.62
C SER A 40 2.80 -42.05 58.91
N ILE A 41 2.76 -40.90 59.60
CA ILE A 41 2.29 -39.63 59.02
C ILE A 41 3.20 -39.22 57.85
N MET A 42 4.52 -39.32 58.04
CA MET A 42 5.50 -38.96 57.02
C MET A 42 5.37 -39.86 55.79
N SER A 43 5.24 -41.17 55.98
CA SER A 43 5.03 -42.13 54.88
C SER A 43 3.75 -41.82 54.09
N ALA A 44 2.65 -41.52 54.77
CA ALA A 44 1.40 -41.15 54.11
C ALA A 44 1.53 -39.86 53.29
N ASN A 45 2.17 -38.83 53.85
CA ASN A 45 2.39 -37.57 53.14
C ASN A 45 3.33 -37.74 51.94
N LEU A 46 4.40 -38.52 52.09
CA LEU A 46 5.32 -38.83 50.99
C LEU A 46 4.57 -39.53 49.86
N LYS A 47 3.72 -40.53 50.17
CA LYS A 47 2.91 -41.21 49.16
C LYS A 47 2.00 -40.25 48.39
N ILE A 48 1.30 -39.36 49.10
CA ILE A 48 0.43 -38.35 48.47
C ILE A 48 1.23 -37.42 47.55
N LEU A 49 2.41 -36.98 47.99
CA LEU A 49 3.27 -36.12 47.19
C LEU A 49 3.76 -36.85 45.93
N THR A 50 4.19 -38.10 46.03
CA THR A 50 4.61 -38.91 44.87
C THR A 50 3.49 -39.04 43.85
N GLU A 51 2.27 -39.39 44.26
CA GLU A 51 1.11 -39.50 43.36
C GLU A 51 0.78 -38.16 42.67
N ARG A 52 0.96 -37.03 43.37
CA ARG A 52 0.75 -35.70 42.78
C ARG A 52 1.85 -35.34 41.79
N ILE A 53 3.11 -35.71 42.06
CA ILE A 53 4.25 -35.49 41.17
C ILE A 53 4.06 -36.29 39.88
N GLU A 54 3.68 -37.56 39.96
CA GLU A 54 3.41 -38.39 38.77
C GLU A 54 2.32 -37.79 37.87
N LYS A 55 1.23 -37.28 38.47
CA LYS A 55 0.17 -36.59 37.71
C LYS A 55 0.71 -35.35 37.00
N ILE A 56 1.55 -34.55 37.66
CA ILE A 56 2.18 -33.37 37.06
C ILE A 56 3.10 -33.79 35.90
N GLU A 57 3.91 -34.84 36.05
CA GLU A 57 4.78 -35.34 34.98
C GLU A 57 4.01 -35.77 33.73
N ILE A 58 2.86 -36.41 33.90
CA ILE A 58 1.97 -36.78 32.79
C ILE A 58 1.45 -35.53 32.08
N TYR A 59 0.94 -34.54 32.82
CA TYR A 59 0.46 -33.29 32.23
C TYR A 59 1.57 -32.52 31.50
N VAL A 60 2.77 -32.46 32.07
CA VAL A 60 3.93 -31.80 31.46
C VAL A 60 4.34 -32.50 30.17
N THR A 61 4.37 -33.83 30.16
CA THR A 61 4.69 -34.62 28.95
C THR A 61 3.65 -34.40 27.85
N ASN A 62 2.36 -34.41 28.20
CA ASN A 62 1.28 -34.13 27.25
C ASN A 62 1.38 -32.72 26.67
N ASN A 63 1.63 -31.72 27.52
CA ASN A 63 1.82 -30.34 27.08
C ASN A 63 3.03 -30.19 26.15
N LYS A 64 4.14 -30.88 26.44
CA LYS A 64 5.30 -30.92 25.54
C LYS A 64 4.94 -31.44 24.16
N SER A 65 4.19 -32.55 24.08
CA SER A 65 3.74 -33.08 22.78
C SER A 65 2.82 -32.11 22.04
N ASN A 66 1.91 -31.43 22.75
CA ASN A 66 1.02 -30.46 22.14
C ASN A 66 1.79 -29.25 21.59
N ILE A 67 2.78 -28.75 22.33
CA ILE A 67 3.65 -27.65 21.90
C ILE A 67 4.40 -28.04 20.62
N MET A 68 4.97 -29.24 20.55
CA MET A 68 5.68 -29.71 19.35
C MET A 68 4.76 -29.77 18.11
N ASN A 69 3.51 -30.18 18.29
CA ASN A 69 2.54 -30.20 17.18
C ASN A 69 2.19 -28.77 16.73
N ILE A 70 1.97 -27.86 17.67
CA ILE A 70 1.69 -26.44 17.37
C ILE A 70 2.87 -25.78 16.64
N GLU A 71 4.11 -26.05 17.08
CA GLU A 71 5.31 -25.54 16.42
C GLU A 71 5.43 -26.02 14.97
N LYS A 72 5.08 -27.28 14.72
CA LYS A 72 5.06 -27.85 13.37
C LYS A 72 4.00 -27.17 12.50
N ASP A 73 2.76 -27.09 12.98
CA ASP A 73 1.66 -26.46 12.24
C ASP A 73 1.97 -24.99 11.94
N LEU A 74 2.60 -24.27 12.87
CA LEU A 74 3.01 -22.88 12.69
C LEU A 74 4.05 -22.76 11.56
N ASN A 75 5.01 -23.67 11.50
CA ASN A 75 6.00 -23.69 10.42
C ASN A 75 5.36 -23.98 9.05
N ASP A 76 4.42 -24.92 8.99
CA ASP A 76 3.70 -25.27 7.75
C ASP A 76 2.81 -24.10 7.26
N VAL A 77 2.15 -23.38 8.19
CA VAL A 77 1.41 -22.14 7.86
C VAL A 77 2.36 -21.06 7.35
N LYS A 78 3.51 -20.87 8.01
CA LYS A 78 4.50 -19.86 7.62
C LYS A 78 5.04 -20.09 6.21
N THR A 79 5.37 -21.34 5.87
CA THR A 79 5.87 -21.69 4.53
C THR A 79 4.81 -21.49 3.46
N THR A 80 3.57 -21.90 3.75
CA THR A 80 2.43 -21.69 2.84
C THR A 80 2.17 -20.21 2.60
N LEU A 81 2.20 -19.38 3.66
CA LEU A 81 1.96 -17.95 3.57
C LEU A 81 3.02 -17.25 2.70
N ASN A 82 4.30 -17.56 2.92
CA ASN A 82 5.40 -16.98 2.11
C ASN A 82 5.28 -17.36 0.62
N PHE A 83 4.89 -18.60 0.33
CA PHE A 83 4.65 -19.03 -1.05
C PHE A 83 3.47 -18.29 -1.69
N GLN A 84 2.36 -18.15 -0.96
CA GLN A 84 1.20 -17.39 -1.43
C GLN A 84 1.53 -15.91 -1.65
N GLU A 85 2.28 -15.29 -0.75
CA GLU A 85 2.72 -13.89 -0.87
C GLU A 85 3.56 -13.69 -2.13
N THR A 86 4.54 -14.56 -2.36
CA THR A 86 5.41 -14.50 -3.56
C THR A 86 4.58 -14.64 -4.84
N ASN A 87 3.67 -15.61 -4.89
CA ASN A 87 2.79 -15.82 -6.05
C ASN A 87 1.86 -14.63 -6.31
N LEU A 88 1.33 -14.00 -5.25
CA LEU A 88 0.49 -12.81 -5.38
C LEU A 88 1.28 -11.63 -5.93
N ILE A 89 2.49 -11.39 -5.42
CA ILE A 89 3.37 -10.33 -5.91
C ILE A 89 3.66 -10.51 -7.40
N ASP A 90 3.97 -11.74 -7.84
CA ASP A 90 4.27 -11.99 -9.24
C ASP A 90 3.06 -11.84 -10.15
N LYS A 91 1.87 -12.30 -9.72
CA LYS A 91 0.62 -12.06 -10.44
C LYS A 91 0.31 -10.56 -10.55
N ILE A 92 0.48 -9.79 -9.47
CA ILE A 92 0.28 -8.34 -9.48
C ILE A 92 1.24 -7.65 -10.46
N LYS A 93 2.52 -8.05 -10.47
CA LYS A 93 3.51 -7.51 -11.43
C LYS A 93 3.12 -7.80 -12.88
N GLN A 94 2.67 -9.02 -13.17
CA GLN A 94 2.23 -9.41 -14.51
C GLN A 94 1.00 -8.61 -14.95
N ILE A 95 0.00 -8.52 -14.08
CA ILE A 95 -1.23 -7.74 -14.33
C ILE A 95 -0.89 -6.28 -14.60
N ARG A 96 -0.05 -5.68 -13.75
CA ARG A 96 0.40 -4.29 -13.92
C ARG A 96 1.08 -4.08 -15.27
N LYS A 97 2.00 -4.97 -15.65
CA LYS A 97 2.71 -4.89 -16.94
C LYS A 97 1.74 -4.99 -18.12
N CYS A 98 0.75 -5.87 -18.06
CA CYS A 98 -0.27 -6.00 -19.10
C CYS A 98 -1.09 -4.70 -19.23
N TYR A 99 -1.59 -4.17 -18.11
CA TYR A 99 -2.36 -2.92 -18.12
C TYR A 99 -1.53 -1.71 -18.57
N ASP A 100 -0.29 -1.58 -18.10
CA ASP A 100 0.60 -0.49 -18.52
C ASP A 100 0.83 -0.54 -20.04
N ASN A 101 1.02 -1.74 -20.62
CA ASN A 101 1.16 -1.90 -22.06
C ASN A 101 -0.12 -1.53 -22.81
N GLU A 102 -1.28 -1.99 -22.33
CA GLU A 102 -2.57 -1.71 -22.96
C GLU A 102 -2.91 -0.22 -22.88
N VAL A 103 -2.76 0.41 -21.72
CA VAL A 103 -2.96 1.86 -21.53
C VAL A 103 -2.03 2.65 -22.44
N ASN A 104 -0.75 2.27 -22.54
CA ASN A 104 0.19 2.91 -23.45
C ASN A 104 -0.21 2.76 -24.92
N MET A 105 -0.67 1.57 -25.33
CA MET A 105 -1.14 1.31 -26.69
C MET A 105 -2.40 2.11 -27.02
N LEU A 106 -3.38 2.12 -26.12
CA LEU A 106 -4.61 2.88 -26.25
C LEU A 106 -4.34 4.38 -26.29
N THR A 107 -3.46 4.88 -25.42
CA THR A 107 -3.04 6.29 -25.43
C THR A 107 -2.43 6.70 -26.77
N LYS A 108 -1.49 5.89 -27.30
CA LYS A 108 -0.89 6.14 -28.63
C LYS A 108 -1.95 6.12 -29.75
N LYS A 109 -2.88 5.16 -29.71
CA LYS A 109 -3.96 5.03 -30.70
C LYS A 109 -4.91 6.23 -30.64
N THR A 110 -5.28 6.68 -29.45
CA THR A 110 -6.13 7.87 -29.25
C THR A 110 -5.45 9.13 -29.78
N ILE A 111 -4.16 9.33 -29.46
CA ILE A 111 -3.39 10.48 -29.98
C ILE A 111 -3.30 10.45 -31.52
N ASP A 112 -3.06 9.28 -32.12
CA ASP A 112 -3.03 9.13 -33.58
C ASP A 112 -4.40 9.42 -34.21
N LEU A 113 -5.49 8.90 -33.64
CA LEU A 113 -6.85 9.17 -34.11
C LEU A 113 -7.22 10.66 -34.00
N GLU A 114 -6.89 11.30 -32.88
CA GLU A 114 -7.12 12.73 -32.68
C GLU A 114 -6.35 13.57 -33.70
N ASN A 115 -5.06 13.27 -33.91
CA ASN A 115 -4.25 13.96 -34.91
C ASN A 115 -4.74 13.72 -36.35
N ARG A 116 -5.21 12.50 -36.68
CA ARG A 116 -5.83 12.21 -37.99
C ARG A 116 -7.10 13.02 -38.18
N SER A 117 -7.94 13.11 -37.16
CA SER A 117 -9.16 13.91 -37.18
C SER A 117 -8.88 15.41 -37.31
N ARG A 118 -7.74 15.89 -36.78
CA ARG A 118 -7.32 17.30 -36.85
C ARG A 118 -6.40 17.61 -38.03
N ARG A 119 -6.11 16.63 -38.90
CA ARG A 119 -5.11 16.79 -39.99
C ARG A 119 -5.42 17.94 -40.93
N ASN A 120 -6.69 18.22 -41.21
CA ASN A 120 -7.11 19.33 -42.06
C ASN A 120 -7.48 20.59 -41.27
N ASN A 121 -7.22 20.60 -39.96
CA ASN A 121 -7.52 21.75 -39.13
C ASN A 121 -6.32 22.71 -39.07
N LEU A 122 -6.65 23.99 -38.88
CA LEU A 122 -5.71 25.07 -38.59
C LEU A 122 -6.22 25.88 -37.39
N ARG A 123 -5.27 26.51 -36.70
CA ARG A 123 -5.50 27.45 -35.61
C ARG A 123 -5.03 28.84 -36.04
N ILE A 124 -5.85 29.86 -35.83
CA ILE A 124 -5.50 31.25 -36.09
C ILE A 124 -5.59 32.05 -34.80
N ASP A 125 -4.48 32.67 -34.43
CA ASP A 125 -4.34 33.53 -33.25
C ASP A 125 -4.14 35.00 -33.68
N GLY A 126 -4.51 35.94 -32.81
CA GLY A 126 -4.30 37.39 -33.04
C GLY A 126 -5.37 38.10 -33.87
N VAL A 127 -6.43 37.39 -34.28
CA VAL A 127 -7.57 38.00 -35.00
C VAL A 127 -8.50 38.68 -34.00
N LYS A 128 -8.68 40.00 -34.12
CA LYS A 128 -9.60 40.78 -33.27
C LYS A 128 -10.99 40.16 -33.23
N GLU A 129 -11.60 40.14 -32.05
CA GLU A 129 -12.96 39.64 -31.86
C GLU A 129 -13.98 40.78 -31.95
N LYS A 130 -15.14 40.46 -32.52
CA LYS A 130 -16.33 41.31 -32.49
C LYS A 130 -17.30 40.76 -31.44
N ALA A 131 -17.91 41.63 -30.65
CA ALA A 131 -18.96 41.21 -29.71
C ALA A 131 -20.14 40.63 -30.51
N GLY A 132 -20.58 39.42 -30.14
CA GLY A 132 -21.65 38.72 -30.84
C GLY A 132 -21.27 38.14 -32.21
N GLU A 133 -19.98 37.93 -32.49
CA GLU A 133 -19.49 37.30 -33.73
C GLU A 133 -20.19 35.95 -33.98
N THR A 134 -20.87 35.84 -35.13
CA THR A 134 -21.51 34.61 -35.59
C THR A 134 -20.50 33.67 -36.26
N TRP A 135 -20.87 32.40 -36.45
CA TRP A 135 -19.99 31.42 -37.13
C TRP A 135 -19.71 31.83 -38.58
N THR A 136 -20.70 32.39 -39.28
CA THR A 136 -20.55 32.87 -40.66
C THR A 136 -19.58 34.06 -40.73
N GLU A 137 -19.72 35.05 -39.83
CA GLU A 137 -18.78 36.18 -39.77
C GLU A 137 -17.35 35.72 -39.47
N CYS A 138 -17.19 34.68 -38.64
CA CYS A 138 -15.89 34.08 -38.34
C CYS A 138 -15.29 33.41 -39.59
N GLU A 139 -16.10 32.67 -40.35
CA GLU A 139 -15.67 32.06 -41.61
C GLU A 139 -15.29 33.10 -42.67
N ASP A 140 -16.08 34.16 -42.82
CA ASP A 140 -15.78 35.26 -43.74
C ASP A 140 -14.48 35.95 -43.38
N THR A 141 -14.22 36.16 -42.08
CA THR A 141 -12.96 36.72 -41.57
C THR A 141 -11.77 35.81 -41.92
N VAL A 142 -11.93 34.49 -41.80
CA VAL A 142 -10.89 33.53 -42.18
C VAL A 142 -10.61 33.58 -43.69
N LYS A 143 -11.66 33.63 -44.53
CA LYS A 143 -11.51 33.74 -45.98
C LYS A 143 -10.84 35.05 -46.39
N ASP A 144 -11.15 36.15 -45.70
CA ASP A 144 -10.51 37.45 -45.91
C ASP A 144 -9.00 37.39 -45.61
N ILE A 145 -8.60 36.75 -44.50
CA ILE A 145 -7.18 36.54 -44.17
C ILE A 145 -6.48 35.75 -45.28
N PHE A 146 -7.11 34.68 -45.80
CA PHE A 146 -6.52 33.86 -46.86
C PHE A 146 -6.34 34.65 -48.16
N LYS A 147 -7.32 35.45 -48.55
CA LYS A 147 -7.27 36.23 -49.78
C LYS A 147 -6.34 37.44 -49.67
N ASN A 148 -6.51 38.26 -48.63
CA ASN A 148 -5.86 39.57 -48.54
C ASN A 148 -4.49 39.51 -47.89
N GLN A 149 -4.33 38.73 -46.81
CA GLN A 149 -3.07 38.67 -46.06
C GLN A 149 -2.14 37.60 -46.61
N LEU A 150 -2.66 36.40 -46.90
CA LEU A 150 -1.85 35.31 -47.47
C LEU A 150 -1.69 35.40 -48.99
N LYS A 151 -2.51 36.23 -49.68
CA LYS A 151 -2.51 36.40 -51.15
C LYS A 151 -2.81 35.10 -51.90
N ILE A 152 -3.69 34.26 -51.34
CA ILE A 152 -4.14 33.03 -51.97
C ILE A 152 -5.36 33.36 -52.83
N ASN A 153 -5.15 33.44 -54.15
CA ASN A 153 -6.19 33.81 -55.12
C ASN A 153 -7.11 32.64 -55.49
N SER A 154 -6.69 31.40 -55.21
CA SER A 154 -7.51 30.21 -55.42
C SER A 154 -8.61 30.12 -54.36
N GLU A 155 -9.78 29.63 -54.75
CA GLU A 155 -10.85 29.33 -53.80
C GLU A 155 -10.40 28.30 -52.75
N VAL A 156 -10.59 28.63 -51.47
CA VAL A 156 -10.32 27.73 -50.34
C VAL A 156 -11.65 27.43 -49.66
N VAL A 157 -12.03 26.16 -49.66
CA VAL A 157 -13.28 25.70 -49.03
C VAL A 157 -13.04 25.44 -47.55
N VAL A 158 -13.65 26.27 -46.71
CA VAL A 158 -13.66 26.13 -45.25
C VAL A 158 -14.95 25.39 -44.87
N GLU A 159 -14.84 24.22 -44.22
CA GLU A 159 -16.00 23.46 -43.76
C GLU A 159 -16.63 24.07 -42.50
N ARG A 160 -15.78 24.61 -41.62
CA ARG A 160 -16.19 25.28 -40.38
C ARG A 160 -15.07 26.16 -39.88
N ALA A 161 -15.42 27.30 -39.29
CA ALA A 161 -14.51 28.16 -38.53
C ALA A 161 -15.25 28.70 -37.30
N HIS A 162 -14.63 28.62 -36.13
CA HIS A 162 -15.23 29.14 -34.90
C HIS A 162 -14.16 29.48 -33.87
N ARG A 163 -14.49 30.41 -32.96
CA ARG A 163 -13.67 30.74 -31.79
C ARG A 163 -13.72 29.63 -30.76
N VAL A 164 -12.58 29.34 -30.14
CA VAL A 164 -12.47 28.31 -29.09
C VAL A 164 -11.91 28.89 -27.80
N GLY A 165 -12.40 28.37 -26.67
CA GLY A 165 -12.02 28.84 -25.34
C GLY A 165 -13.04 29.81 -24.74
N LYS A 166 -12.84 30.11 -23.46
CA LYS A 166 -13.73 30.98 -22.69
C LYS A 166 -13.61 32.44 -23.18
N THR A 167 -14.73 33.10 -23.37
CA THR A 167 -14.80 34.56 -23.51
C THR A 167 -14.26 35.17 -22.22
N LYS A 168 -13.07 35.77 -22.27
CA LYS A 168 -12.51 36.54 -21.17
C LYS A 168 -12.49 37.99 -21.60
N ASP A 169 -12.69 38.92 -20.67
CA ASP A 169 -12.41 40.36 -20.86
C ASP A 169 -10.89 40.65 -21.03
N SER A 170 -10.12 39.63 -21.46
CA SER A 170 -8.70 39.74 -21.70
C SER A 170 -8.45 40.47 -23.01
N LYS A 171 -7.42 41.32 -23.02
CA LYS A 171 -6.90 41.98 -24.22
C LYS A 171 -6.43 41.01 -25.33
N ILE A 172 -6.40 39.70 -25.07
CA ILE A 172 -5.93 38.66 -25.98
C ILE A 172 -7.14 38.02 -26.68
N PRO A 173 -7.27 38.14 -28.02
CA PRO A 173 -8.31 37.45 -28.77
C PRO A 173 -8.19 35.92 -28.68
N ARG A 174 -9.33 35.22 -28.62
CA ARG A 174 -9.45 33.77 -28.69
C ARG A 174 -9.02 33.24 -30.06
N THR A 175 -8.39 32.08 -30.02
CA THR A 175 -8.02 31.31 -31.20
C THR A 175 -9.25 30.95 -32.02
N ILE A 176 -9.17 31.11 -33.34
CA ILE A 176 -10.09 30.48 -34.29
C ILE A 176 -9.56 29.09 -34.60
N VAL A 177 -10.40 28.06 -34.47
CA VAL A 177 -10.14 26.75 -35.06
C VAL A 177 -11.01 26.59 -36.29
N LEU A 178 -10.38 26.20 -37.38
CA LEU A 178 -11.06 25.94 -38.64
C LEU A 178 -10.71 24.56 -39.18
N LYS A 179 -11.61 24.00 -40.01
CA LYS A 179 -11.38 22.78 -40.77
C LYS A 179 -11.51 23.08 -42.26
N LEU A 180 -10.51 22.67 -43.01
CA LEU A 180 -10.49 22.76 -44.47
C LEU A 180 -11.01 21.47 -45.09
N LEU A 181 -11.64 21.60 -46.26
CA LEU A 181 -12.06 20.42 -47.03
C LEU A 181 -10.84 19.63 -47.54
N ASN A 182 -9.87 20.34 -48.13
CA ASN A 182 -8.70 19.72 -48.78
C ASN A 182 -7.42 19.89 -47.97
N TYR A 183 -6.65 18.80 -47.83
CA TYR A 183 -5.32 18.83 -47.21
C TYR A 183 -4.31 19.66 -48.03
N GLN A 184 -4.46 19.71 -49.36
CA GLN A 184 -3.58 20.49 -50.23
C GLN A 184 -3.68 22.00 -49.93
N ASP A 185 -4.89 22.49 -49.64
CA ASP A 185 -5.09 23.91 -49.32
C ASP A 185 -4.47 24.26 -47.97
N LYS A 186 -4.50 23.33 -47.00
CA LYS A 186 -3.76 23.47 -45.74
C LYS A 186 -2.27 23.71 -46.00
N ASN A 187 -1.63 22.92 -46.85
CA ASN A 187 -0.21 23.07 -47.15
C ASN A 187 0.10 24.40 -47.87
N LYS A 188 -0.76 24.82 -48.81
CA LYS A 188 -0.62 26.13 -49.47
C LYS A 188 -0.68 27.26 -48.44
N ILE A 189 -1.64 27.20 -47.51
CA ILE A 189 -1.79 28.17 -46.43
C ILE A 189 -0.53 28.20 -45.56
N LEU A 190 -0.07 27.05 -45.07
CA LEU A 190 1.12 26.95 -44.21
C LEU A 190 2.39 27.52 -44.89
N ASN A 191 2.56 27.27 -46.19
CA ASN A 191 3.68 27.83 -46.97
C ASN A 191 3.59 29.35 -47.15
N ALA A 192 2.38 29.91 -47.12
CA ALA A 192 2.13 31.35 -47.25
C ALA A 192 2.20 32.11 -45.91
N VAL A 193 2.26 31.42 -44.75
CA VAL A 193 2.26 32.03 -43.41
C VAL A 193 3.38 33.07 -43.22
N LYS A 194 4.50 32.94 -43.94
CA LYS A 194 5.58 33.94 -43.96
C LYS A 194 5.10 35.36 -44.33
N ASN A 195 4.00 35.48 -45.09
CA ASN A 195 3.40 36.76 -45.47
C ASN A 195 2.69 37.46 -44.30
N LEU A 196 2.38 36.74 -43.21
CA LEU A 196 1.75 37.30 -42.01
C LEU A 196 2.74 37.96 -41.05
N LYS A 197 4.04 37.92 -41.35
CA LYS A 197 5.06 38.50 -40.47
C LYS A 197 4.81 40.00 -40.29
N GLY A 198 4.65 40.43 -39.03
CA GLY A 198 4.38 41.83 -38.67
C GLY A 198 2.90 42.21 -38.61
N THR A 199 1.98 41.34 -39.01
CA THR A 199 0.52 41.60 -38.92
C THR A 199 -0.05 41.39 -37.52
N GLY A 200 0.66 40.65 -36.66
CA GLY A 200 0.16 40.19 -35.36
C GLY A 200 -0.78 38.98 -35.43
N VAL A 201 -1.05 38.45 -36.63
CA VAL A 201 -1.81 37.22 -36.86
C VAL A 201 -0.87 36.04 -37.02
N PHE A 202 -1.20 34.92 -36.39
CA PHE A 202 -0.42 33.68 -36.44
C PHE A 202 -1.30 32.52 -36.88
N ILE A 203 -0.81 31.70 -37.81
CA ILE A 203 -1.50 30.49 -38.26
C ILE A 203 -0.61 29.29 -37.93
N ASN A 204 -1.17 28.34 -37.19
CA ASN A 204 -0.50 27.11 -36.81
C ASN A 204 -1.38 25.91 -37.14
N GLU A 205 -0.75 24.74 -37.21
CA GLU A 205 -1.47 23.48 -37.29
C GLU A 205 -2.18 23.16 -35.96
N ASP A 206 -3.33 22.49 -36.04
CA ASP A 206 -4.07 22.01 -34.87
C ASP A 206 -3.68 20.56 -34.56
N PHE A 207 -2.95 20.35 -33.46
CA PHE A 207 -2.51 19.04 -33.00
C PHE A 207 -3.21 18.61 -31.72
N ALA A 208 -3.17 17.30 -31.43
CA ALA A 208 -3.46 16.80 -30.10
C ALA A 208 -2.49 17.41 -29.07
N LYS A 209 -2.96 17.57 -27.83
CA LYS A 209 -2.22 18.26 -26.78
C LYS A 209 -0.83 17.65 -26.53
N GLU A 210 -0.77 16.32 -26.45
CA GLU A 210 0.44 15.54 -26.22
C GLU A 210 1.45 15.76 -27.36
N THR A 211 0.97 15.90 -28.60
CA THR A 211 1.82 16.16 -29.77
C THR A 211 2.39 17.58 -29.72
N ILE A 212 1.61 18.57 -29.27
CA ILE A 212 2.09 19.94 -29.04
C ILE A 212 3.20 19.93 -27.97
N GLU A 213 2.99 19.22 -26.87
CA GLU A 213 3.96 19.11 -25.78
C GLU A 213 5.26 18.42 -26.24
N SER A 214 5.17 17.31 -26.98
CA SER A 214 6.34 16.65 -27.57
C SER A 214 7.11 17.58 -28.52
N ARG A 215 6.41 18.30 -29.39
CA ARG A 215 7.03 19.26 -30.31
C ARG A 215 7.71 20.41 -29.55
N LYS A 216 7.08 20.91 -28.48
CA LYS A 216 7.67 21.97 -27.64
C LYS A 216 9.01 21.52 -27.04
N LYS A 217 9.07 20.31 -26.49
CA LYS A 217 10.31 19.73 -25.93
C LYS A 217 11.41 19.62 -26.99
N LEU A 218 11.07 19.09 -28.17
CA LEU A 218 12.02 18.99 -29.28
C LEU A 218 12.51 20.37 -29.74
N TRP A 219 11.63 21.37 -29.81
CA TRP A 219 12.02 22.74 -30.16
C TRP A 219 12.95 23.37 -29.12
N GLU A 220 12.77 23.08 -27.83
CA GLU A 220 13.67 23.52 -26.76
C GLU A 220 15.05 22.84 -26.83
N GLU A 221 15.13 21.61 -27.34
CA GLU A 221 16.40 20.94 -27.63
C GLU A 221 17.09 21.56 -28.85
N VAL A 222 16.36 21.77 -29.96
CA VAL A 222 16.91 22.39 -31.18
C VAL A 222 17.45 23.79 -30.93
N LYS A 223 16.80 24.59 -30.08
CA LYS A 223 17.29 25.94 -29.72
C LYS A 223 18.57 25.96 -28.88
N ARG A 224 18.93 24.82 -28.26
CA ARG A 224 20.16 24.67 -27.46
C ARG A 224 21.35 24.21 -28.30
N LEU A 225 21.11 23.74 -29.52
CA LEU A 225 22.13 23.42 -30.52
C LEU A 225 22.53 24.70 -31.28
#